data_AF-A0A8J8Q6C1-F1
#
_entry.id   AF-A0A8J8Q6C1-F1
#
_cell.length_a   1.000
_cell.length_b   1.000
_cell.length_c   1.000
_cell.angle_alpha   90.00
_cell.angle_beta   90.00
_cell.angle_gamma   90.00
#
_symmetry.space_group_name_H-M   'P 1'
#
loop_
_entity.id
_entity.type
_entity.pdbx_description
1 polymer ?
#
loop_
_entity_poly.entity_id
_entity_poly.type
_entity_poly.pdbx_seq_one_letter_code
_entity_poly.pdbx_strand_id
1 'polypeptide(L)'
;MRKTDPTTRRTVLKIAGAAGATALVAGCADNGEEEDPAEEEEDPAEDEEEDPDEEEEENGEVIEPDTRIELDAQTPGWVGIEPEEIADEENPTLVLEEGAEYEIGWEEGDGSAHNIELVDEDDEVVEDYETDEDSEGGDDQFIEFEATDEIAEYVCRPHEGTMRGTIEIEENGEEEDDEEEMDDEDEEEMDDEDEEEMDDEEEEPDEEDDEENDE
;
A
#
# COMPACT_ATOMS: atom_id res chain seq x y z
N MET A 1 3.02 31.92 37.56
CA MET A 1 4.34 31.28 37.72
C MET A 1 4.58 30.41 36.52
N ARG A 2 5.74 30.53 35.87
CA ARG A 2 6.19 29.66 34.78
C ARG A 2 6.69 28.35 35.36
N LYS A 3 6.35 27.22 34.75
CA LYS A 3 7.12 26.00 34.87
C LYS A 3 7.23 25.37 33.49
N THR A 4 8.35 25.66 32.84
CA THR A 4 8.85 24.96 31.65
C THR A 4 9.64 23.76 32.16
N ASP A 5 9.30 22.56 31.71
CA ASP A 5 10.10 21.35 31.89
C ASP A 5 10.84 21.04 30.57
N PRO A 6 12.18 21.12 30.53
CA PRO A 6 12.98 20.70 29.39
C PRO A 6 13.61 19.33 29.67
N THR A 7 13.22 18.28 28.93
CA THR A 7 13.97 17.02 28.98
C THR A 7 14.30 16.49 27.60
N THR A 8 15.25 17.18 26.97
CA THR A 8 16.05 16.69 25.85
C THR A 8 16.79 15.40 26.25
N ARG A 9 16.49 14.27 25.60
CA ARG A 9 17.30 13.05 25.70
C ARG A 9 18.40 13.08 24.64
N ARG A 10 19.54 13.68 25.01
CA ARG A 10 20.77 13.61 24.21
C ARG A 10 21.47 12.28 24.47
N THR A 11 21.39 11.37 23.49
CA THR A 11 22.25 10.19 23.41
C THR A 11 23.68 10.64 23.13
N VAL A 12 24.59 10.39 24.08
CA VAL A 12 26.02 10.71 23.97
C VAL A 12 26.77 9.38 23.82
N LEU A 13 27.21 9.04 22.60
CA LEU A 13 28.18 7.96 22.40
C LEU A 13 29.59 8.45 22.77
N LYS A 14 30.27 7.69 23.63
CA LYS A 14 31.66 7.89 24.04
C LYS A 14 32.51 6.65 23.77
N ILE A 15 33.54 6.85 22.94
CA ILE A 15 34.96 6.43 23.11
C ILE A 15 35.34 4.95 22.96
N ALA A 16 36.22 4.66 21.98
CA ALA A 16 37.62 4.16 22.13
C ALA A 16 38.13 3.75 20.72
N GLY A 17 39.34 4.04 20.19
CA GLY A 17 40.60 4.50 20.77
C GLY A 17 41.68 3.41 20.65
N ALA A 18 42.34 3.25 19.49
CA ALA A 18 43.59 2.50 19.38
C ALA A 18 44.54 3.14 18.35
N ALA A 19 45.66 3.69 18.84
CA ALA A 19 46.77 4.19 18.04
C ALA A 19 47.84 3.10 17.92
N GLY A 20 48.29 2.81 16.70
CA GLY A 20 49.47 1.99 16.43
C GLY A 20 50.44 2.75 15.53
N ALA A 21 51.54 3.23 16.09
CA ALA A 21 52.64 3.85 15.34
C ALA A 21 53.85 2.91 15.36
N THR A 22 54.37 2.52 14.19
CA THR A 22 55.70 1.90 14.08
C THR A 22 56.48 2.43 12.89
N ALA A 23 57.48 3.25 13.23
CA ALA A 23 58.81 3.42 12.65
C ALA A 23 58.99 3.59 11.13
N LEU A 24 59.35 4.83 10.76
CA LEU A 24 59.98 5.20 9.49
C LEU A 24 61.41 4.65 9.43
N VAL A 25 61.73 3.83 8.42
CA VAL A 25 63.10 3.56 8.00
C VAL A 25 63.33 4.28 6.67
N ALA A 26 64.20 5.28 6.68
CA ALA A 26 64.69 5.93 5.48
C ALA A 26 65.81 5.10 4.85
N GLY A 27 65.67 4.76 3.57
CA GLY A 27 66.71 4.16 2.74
C GLY A 27 66.48 4.52 1.28
N CYS A 28 67.26 5.46 0.77
CA CYS A 28 67.34 5.81 -0.64
C CYS A 28 68.46 4.97 -1.30
N ALA A 29 68.21 4.50 -2.52
CA ALA A 29 69.12 3.88 -3.52
C ALA A 29 68.36 2.73 -4.18
N ASP A 30 68.38 2.45 -5.48
CA ASP A 30 69.06 3.00 -6.65
C ASP A 30 68.56 2.11 -7.81
N ASN A 31 68.39 2.71 -8.98
CA ASN A 31 68.38 2.15 -10.34
C ASN A 31 68.52 0.61 -10.55
N GLY A 32 67.62 -0.01 -11.34
CA GLY A 32 67.84 -1.38 -11.84
C GLY A 32 66.80 -1.86 -12.86
N GLU A 33 67.22 -1.89 -14.12
CA GLU A 33 66.57 -2.41 -15.33
C GLU A 33 66.08 -3.88 -15.26
N GLU A 34 65.02 -4.13 -16.05
CA GLU A 34 64.77 -5.27 -16.97
C GLU A 34 64.90 -6.72 -16.48
N GLU A 35 63.81 -7.50 -16.53
CA GLU A 35 63.77 -8.91 -16.99
C GLU A 35 62.29 -9.29 -17.33
N ASP A 36 62.02 -9.56 -18.61
CA ASP A 36 60.88 -10.35 -19.17
C ASP A 36 61.28 -11.86 -19.11
N PRO A 37 60.49 -12.92 -19.43
CA PRO A 37 59.05 -13.19 -19.62
C PRO A 37 58.54 -14.34 -18.70
N ALA A 38 57.24 -14.69 -18.77
CA ALA A 38 56.76 -16.08 -18.95
C ALA A 38 55.23 -16.14 -18.92
N GLU A 39 54.66 -16.63 -20.01
CA GLU A 39 53.30 -17.14 -20.12
C GLU A 39 53.15 -18.36 -19.21
N GLU A 40 52.10 -18.44 -18.38
CA GLU A 40 51.42 -19.69 -18.04
C GLU A 40 49.92 -19.43 -17.94
N GLU A 41 49.18 -20.23 -18.72
CA GLU A 41 47.73 -20.27 -18.76
C GLU A 41 47.23 -21.07 -17.56
N GLU A 42 46.32 -20.50 -16.78
CA GLU A 42 45.60 -21.24 -15.74
C GLU A 42 44.09 -21.16 -16.04
N ASP A 43 43.50 -22.36 -16.13
CA ASP A 43 42.12 -22.70 -16.49
C ASP A 43 41.02 -21.83 -15.84
N PRO A 44 39.86 -21.70 -16.49
CA PRO A 44 38.70 -21.04 -15.89
C PRO A 44 38.20 -21.90 -14.72
N ALA A 45 38.12 -21.30 -13.53
CA ALA A 45 37.45 -21.93 -12.42
C ALA A 45 35.95 -22.02 -12.74
N GLU A 46 35.47 -23.26 -12.78
CA GLU A 46 34.09 -23.70 -12.77
C GLU A 46 33.31 -22.93 -11.69
N ASP A 47 32.22 -22.25 -12.05
CA ASP A 47 30.87 -22.82 -11.92
C ASP A 47 30.57 -23.19 -10.45
N GLU A 48 30.51 -22.17 -9.61
CA GLU A 48 29.55 -22.16 -8.53
C GLU A 48 28.39 -21.32 -9.08
N GLU A 49 27.54 -21.96 -9.87
CA GLU A 49 26.15 -21.53 -10.04
C GLU A 49 25.54 -21.63 -8.63
N GLU A 50 25.76 -20.60 -7.81
CA GLU A 50 24.82 -20.30 -6.75
C GLU A 50 23.53 -20.01 -7.51
N ASP A 51 22.64 -21.01 -7.56
CA ASP A 51 21.21 -20.77 -7.73
C ASP A 51 20.94 -19.53 -6.87
N PRO A 52 20.61 -18.36 -7.46
CA PRO A 52 19.87 -17.42 -6.67
C PRO A 52 18.60 -18.20 -6.35
N ASP A 53 18.50 -18.71 -5.11
CA ASP A 53 17.21 -18.92 -4.49
C ASP A 53 16.42 -17.68 -4.91
N GLU A 54 15.45 -17.89 -5.81
CA GLU A 54 14.38 -16.94 -6.06
C GLU A 54 13.83 -16.72 -4.67
N GLU A 55 14.33 -15.69 -3.98
CA GLU A 55 13.62 -15.03 -2.91
C GLU A 55 12.34 -14.66 -3.64
N GLU A 56 11.33 -15.52 -3.57
CA GLU A 56 9.98 -15.14 -3.95
C GLU A 56 9.78 -13.87 -3.13
N GLU A 57 9.81 -12.73 -3.84
CA GLU A 57 9.42 -11.46 -3.25
C GLU A 57 8.06 -11.79 -2.66
N GLU A 58 8.03 -11.94 -1.34
CA GLU A 58 6.83 -12.19 -0.59
C GLU A 58 6.05 -10.90 -0.77
N ASN A 59 5.31 -10.82 -1.87
CA ASN A 59 4.24 -9.85 -2.02
C ASN A 59 3.44 -9.96 -0.72
N GLY A 60 3.26 -8.81 -0.06
CA GLY A 60 2.65 -8.74 1.26
C GLY A 60 1.32 -9.49 1.29
N GLU A 61 0.83 -9.78 2.50
CA GLU A 61 -0.53 -10.29 2.65
C GLU A 61 -1.52 -9.29 2.01
N VAL A 62 -2.56 -9.81 1.35
CA VAL A 62 -3.60 -8.98 0.73
C VAL A 62 -4.41 -8.32 1.83
N ILE A 63 -4.47 -6.99 1.78
CA ILE A 63 -5.25 -6.20 2.73
C ILE A 63 -6.74 -6.45 2.48
N GLU A 64 -7.49 -6.76 3.54
CA GLU A 64 -8.94 -6.99 3.44
C GLU A 64 -9.66 -5.75 2.87
N PRO A 65 -10.69 -5.91 2.01
CA PRO A 65 -11.49 -4.79 1.51
C PRO A 65 -12.17 -4.01 2.64
N ASP A 66 -12.54 -2.76 2.39
CA ASP A 66 -13.09 -1.82 3.38
C ASP A 66 -12.14 -1.51 4.56
N THR A 67 -10.84 -1.78 4.41
CA THR A 67 -9.82 -1.51 5.44
C THR A 67 -9.30 -0.08 5.37
N ARG A 68 -9.09 0.50 6.54
CA ARG A 68 -8.34 1.76 6.71
C ARG A 68 -6.85 1.48 6.82
N ILE A 69 -6.10 2.06 5.91
CA ILE A 69 -4.65 2.03 5.80
C ILE A 69 -4.11 3.30 6.47
N GLU A 70 -3.52 3.14 7.65
CA GLU A 70 -2.95 4.23 8.44
C GLU A 70 -1.42 4.22 8.38
N LEU A 71 -0.86 5.38 8.04
CA LEU A 71 0.57 5.63 7.95
C LEU A 71 0.99 6.71 8.98
N ASP A 72 2.24 6.65 9.45
CA ASP A 72 2.93 7.73 10.17
C ASP A 72 3.82 8.51 9.18
N ALA A 73 3.58 9.81 9.08
CA ALA A 73 4.18 10.69 8.09
C ALA A 73 5.56 11.18 8.54
N GLN A 74 6.60 10.41 8.19
CA GLN A 74 7.98 10.74 8.51
C GLN A 74 8.74 11.14 7.24
N THR A 75 9.49 12.25 7.27
CA THR A 75 10.32 12.68 6.13
C THR A 75 11.24 11.56 5.57
N PRO A 76 11.80 10.64 6.40
CA PRO A 76 12.56 9.50 5.88
C PRO A 76 11.75 8.48 5.07
N GLY A 77 10.43 8.39 5.24
CA GLY A 77 9.54 7.43 4.60
C GLY A 77 8.18 7.34 5.31
N TRP A 78 7.17 6.83 4.62
CA TRP A 78 5.91 6.43 5.26
C TRP A 78 6.16 5.26 6.18
N VAL A 79 5.66 5.27 7.41
CA VAL A 79 5.76 4.10 8.30
C VAL A 79 4.37 3.52 8.51
N GLY A 80 4.16 2.24 8.20
CA GLY A 80 2.85 1.61 8.38
C GLY A 80 2.45 1.50 9.85
N ILE A 81 1.15 1.71 10.13
CA ILE A 81 0.56 1.65 11.48
C ILE A 81 -0.57 0.61 11.54
N GLU A 82 -1.54 0.71 10.62
CA GLU A 82 -2.63 -0.25 10.45
C GLU A 82 -2.88 -0.47 8.94
N PRO A 83 -3.20 -1.70 8.49
CA PRO A 83 -3.39 -2.95 9.24
C PRO A 83 -2.08 -3.53 9.83
N GLU A 84 -2.19 -4.61 10.61
CA GLU A 84 -1.05 -5.19 11.34
C GLU A 84 0.03 -5.78 10.43
N GLU A 85 -0.31 -6.14 9.20
CA GLU A 85 0.61 -6.67 8.19
C GLU A 85 1.62 -5.63 7.67
N ILE A 86 1.26 -4.34 7.64
CA ILE A 86 2.17 -3.26 7.20
C ILE A 86 2.87 -2.55 8.36
N ALA A 87 2.57 -2.94 9.60
CA ALA A 87 3.00 -2.20 10.79
C ALA A 87 4.53 -2.16 10.93
N ASP A 88 5.05 -0.98 11.26
CA ASP A 88 6.48 -0.67 11.43
C ASP A 88 7.35 -0.82 10.15
N GLU A 89 6.75 -1.07 8.98
CA GLU A 89 7.46 -1.10 7.69
C GLU A 89 7.61 0.31 7.10
N GLU A 90 8.76 0.58 6.47
CA GLU A 90 9.04 1.86 5.78
C GLU A 90 8.67 1.74 4.30
N ASN A 91 7.72 2.57 3.86
CA ASN A 91 7.09 2.53 2.54
C ASN A 91 6.57 1.13 2.18
N PRO A 92 5.67 0.53 2.99
CA PRO A 92 5.16 -0.81 2.75
C PRO A 92 4.53 -0.95 1.37
N THR A 93 4.70 -2.10 0.72
CA THR A 93 3.89 -2.43 -0.45
C THR A 93 2.47 -2.73 0.02
N LEU A 94 1.48 -2.07 -0.60
CA LEU A 94 0.06 -2.30 -0.30
C LEU A 94 -0.50 -3.26 -1.36
N VAL A 95 -0.79 -4.49 -0.97
CA VAL A 95 -1.41 -5.49 -1.85
C VAL A 95 -2.92 -5.43 -1.65
N LEU A 96 -3.66 -5.03 -2.69
CA LEU A 96 -5.08 -4.72 -2.63
C LEU A 96 -5.88 -5.56 -3.64
N GLU A 97 -7.12 -5.90 -3.30
CA GLU A 97 -8.06 -6.54 -4.23
C GLU A 97 -8.62 -5.54 -5.27
N GLU A 98 -8.61 -5.91 -6.55
CA GLU A 98 -9.18 -5.12 -7.66
C GLU A 98 -10.67 -4.82 -7.44
N GLY A 99 -11.04 -3.55 -7.57
CA GLY A 99 -12.41 -3.06 -7.47
C GLY A 99 -12.93 -2.91 -6.04
N ALA A 100 -12.11 -3.19 -5.01
CA ALA A 100 -12.48 -2.97 -3.62
C ALA A 100 -12.25 -1.51 -3.17
N GLU A 101 -13.04 -1.06 -2.20
CA GLU A 101 -12.92 0.26 -1.57
C GLU A 101 -11.96 0.21 -0.36
N TYR A 102 -11.10 1.22 -0.24
CA TYR A 102 -10.17 1.39 0.88
C TYR A 102 -10.12 2.86 1.32
N GLU A 103 -9.65 3.10 2.55
CA GLU A 103 -9.34 4.44 3.03
C GLU A 103 -7.84 4.50 3.37
N ILE A 104 -7.10 5.47 2.83
CA ILE A 104 -5.66 5.65 3.11
C ILE A 104 -5.39 7.05 3.65
N GLY A 105 -4.52 7.15 4.67
CA GLY A 105 -4.21 8.43 5.29
C GLY A 105 -3.14 8.37 6.36
N TRP A 106 -2.96 9.50 7.05
CA TRP A 106 -2.01 9.63 8.15
C TRP A 106 -2.59 10.47 9.31
N GLU A 107 -2.46 9.96 10.55
CA GLU A 107 -2.90 10.66 11.76
C GLU A 107 -1.73 11.41 12.45
N GLU A 108 -0.54 10.80 12.49
CA GLU A 108 0.66 11.34 13.13
C GLU A 108 1.78 11.61 12.11
N GLY A 109 2.68 12.56 12.42
CA GLY A 109 3.85 12.85 11.59
C GLY A 109 4.95 13.63 12.29
N ASP A 110 6.07 13.89 11.59
CA ASP A 110 7.24 14.58 12.15
C ASP A 110 7.10 16.11 12.28
N GLY A 111 5.96 16.68 11.86
CA GLY A 111 5.69 18.12 11.84
C GLY A 111 6.26 18.87 10.64
N SER A 112 6.78 18.16 9.64
CA SER A 112 6.94 18.67 8.28
C SER A 112 5.60 18.59 7.55
N ALA A 113 5.47 19.33 6.44
CA ALA A 113 4.25 19.30 5.64
C ALA A 113 4.25 18.08 4.71
N HIS A 114 3.15 17.34 4.70
CA HIS A 114 2.95 16.11 3.95
C HIS A 114 1.60 16.13 3.24
N ASN A 115 1.53 15.37 2.16
CA ASN A 115 0.28 14.99 1.52
C ASN A 115 0.40 13.54 1.04
N ILE A 116 -0.73 12.90 0.78
CA ILE A 116 -0.79 11.62 0.07
C ILE A 116 -1.36 11.90 -1.31
N GLU A 117 -0.72 11.34 -2.34
CA GLU A 117 -1.26 11.26 -3.70
C GLU A 117 -1.15 9.82 -4.18
N LEU A 118 -2.22 9.29 -4.77
CA LEU A 118 -2.19 8.03 -5.49
C LEU A 118 -1.91 8.32 -6.97
N VAL A 119 -0.83 7.75 -7.50
CA VAL A 119 -0.33 8.06 -8.84
C VAL A 119 -0.23 6.81 -9.72
N ASP A 120 -0.33 7.04 -11.02
CA ASP A 120 -0.15 6.02 -12.06
C ASP A 120 1.33 5.76 -12.39
N GLU A 121 1.59 4.87 -13.35
CA GLU A 121 2.94 4.53 -13.83
C GLU A 121 3.72 5.71 -14.45
N ASP A 122 3.02 6.77 -14.86
CA ASP A 122 3.57 7.99 -15.45
C ASP A 122 3.75 9.13 -14.41
N ASP A 123 3.49 8.84 -13.12
CA ASP A 123 3.55 9.77 -11.98
C ASP A 123 2.44 10.84 -11.96
N GLU A 124 1.36 10.62 -12.71
CA GLU A 124 0.17 11.47 -12.73
C GLU A 124 -0.83 11.03 -11.65
N VAL A 125 -1.48 11.98 -10.97
CA VAL A 125 -2.48 11.67 -9.95
C VAL A 125 -3.67 10.97 -10.59
N VAL A 126 -4.04 9.82 -10.05
CA VAL A 126 -5.22 9.07 -10.49
C VAL A 126 -6.47 9.78 -9.97
N GLU A 127 -7.36 10.10 -10.91
CA GLU A 127 -8.58 10.88 -10.67
C GLU A 127 -8.29 12.21 -9.94
N ASP A 128 -8.61 12.28 -8.64
CA ASP A 128 -8.29 13.38 -7.72
C ASP A 128 -7.94 12.78 -6.33
N TYR A 129 -7.32 11.59 -6.30
CA TYR A 129 -6.93 10.89 -5.07
C TYR A 129 -5.71 11.54 -4.42
N GLU A 130 -5.93 12.72 -3.83
CA GLU A 130 -4.92 13.50 -3.11
C GLU A 130 -5.47 14.16 -1.83
N THR A 131 -4.63 14.29 -0.81
CA THR A 131 -4.89 15.16 0.34
C THR A 131 -4.28 16.55 0.16
N ASP A 132 -4.80 17.55 0.89
CA ASP A 132 -4.16 18.85 1.01
C ASP A 132 -2.81 18.72 1.75
N GLU A 133 -1.78 19.48 1.33
CA GLU A 133 -0.51 19.56 2.04
C GLU A 133 -0.67 20.23 3.43
N ASP A 134 -0.47 19.46 4.51
CA ASP A 134 -0.52 19.97 5.89
C ASP A 134 0.62 19.40 6.75
N SER A 135 1.00 20.14 7.79
CA SER A 135 1.98 19.72 8.81
C SER A 135 1.37 19.01 10.02
N GLU A 136 0.04 19.01 10.13
CA GLU A 136 -0.73 18.31 11.15
C GLU A 136 -1.62 17.26 10.46
N GLY A 137 -1.51 16.00 10.89
CA GLY A 137 -2.34 14.91 10.39
C GLY A 137 -3.75 14.92 10.99
N GLY A 138 -4.51 13.86 10.75
CA GLY A 138 -5.84 13.65 11.34
C GLY A 138 -6.89 13.31 10.29
N ASP A 139 -8.17 13.37 10.68
CA ASP A 139 -9.29 12.91 9.85
C ASP A 139 -9.35 13.55 8.45
N ASP A 140 -8.94 14.82 8.32
CA ASP A 140 -8.93 15.55 7.03
C ASP A 140 -7.77 15.10 6.09
N GLN A 141 -6.91 14.20 6.54
CA GLN A 141 -5.77 13.64 5.81
C GLN A 141 -5.96 12.17 5.43
N PHE A 142 -7.22 11.73 5.36
CA PHE A 142 -7.64 10.43 4.83
C PHE A 142 -8.48 10.62 3.57
N ILE A 143 -8.27 9.75 2.58
CA ILE A 143 -9.05 9.68 1.35
C ILE A 143 -9.59 8.27 1.16
N GLU A 144 -10.81 8.18 0.66
CA GLU A 144 -11.43 6.94 0.19
C GLU A 144 -11.10 6.76 -1.30
N PHE A 145 -10.75 5.55 -1.72
CA PHE A 145 -10.45 5.22 -3.12
C PHE A 145 -10.87 3.80 -3.49
N GLU A 146 -11.16 3.58 -4.76
CA GLU A 146 -11.35 2.25 -5.35
C GLU A 146 -10.00 1.76 -5.90
N ALA A 147 -9.58 0.55 -5.50
CA ALA A 147 -8.34 -0.05 -5.97
C ALA A 147 -8.50 -0.51 -7.42
N THR A 148 -7.76 0.11 -8.35
CA THR A 148 -7.80 -0.20 -9.79
C THR A 148 -6.38 -0.32 -10.33
N ASP A 149 -6.19 -1.08 -11.42
CA ASP A 149 -4.87 -1.25 -12.06
C ASP A 149 -4.24 0.05 -12.59
N GLU A 150 -4.97 1.17 -12.59
CA GLU A 150 -4.42 2.48 -12.93
C GLU A 150 -3.52 3.03 -11.82
N ILE A 151 -3.75 2.63 -10.56
CA ILE A 151 -3.00 3.09 -9.40
C ILE A 151 -1.73 2.22 -9.24
N ALA A 152 -0.57 2.87 -9.20
CA ALA A 152 0.72 2.19 -9.06
C ALA A 152 1.42 2.47 -7.73
N GLU A 153 1.34 3.71 -7.22
CA GLU A 153 2.14 4.16 -6.08
C GLU A 153 1.39 5.19 -5.23
N TYR A 154 1.75 5.28 -3.94
CA TYR A 154 1.32 6.35 -3.04
C TYR A 154 2.51 7.22 -2.63
N VAL A 155 2.39 8.54 -2.77
CA VAL A 155 3.53 9.46 -2.75
C VAL A 155 3.25 10.73 -1.95
N CYS A 156 4.26 11.24 -1.24
CA CYS A 156 4.27 12.59 -0.68
C CYS A 156 5.03 13.54 -1.61
N ARG A 157 4.39 14.57 -2.19
CA ARG A 157 5.06 15.45 -3.17
C ARG A 157 6.22 16.25 -2.58
N PRO A 158 6.13 16.85 -1.38
CA PRO A 158 7.25 17.53 -0.77
C PRO A 158 8.48 16.63 -0.52
N HIS A 159 8.26 15.32 -0.40
CA HIS A 159 9.25 14.33 0.02
C HIS A 159 9.32 13.10 -0.93
N GLU A 160 9.06 13.30 -2.22
CA GLU A 160 8.91 12.21 -3.23
C GLU A 160 10.14 11.28 -3.33
N GLY A 161 11.32 11.76 -2.93
CA GLY A 161 12.55 10.97 -2.98
C GLY A 161 12.71 9.95 -1.85
N THR A 162 11.83 9.98 -0.85
CA THR A 162 11.89 9.11 0.33
C THR A 162 10.53 8.58 0.77
N MET A 163 9.44 9.32 0.52
CA MET A 163 8.08 8.98 0.93
C MET A 163 7.28 8.55 -0.30
N ARG A 164 7.47 7.29 -0.68
CA ARG A 164 6.87 6.64 -1.85
C ARG A 164 6.83 5.14 -1.59
N GLY A 165 5.66 4.54 -1.65
CA GLY A 165 5.49 3.08 -1.63
C GLY A 165 4.65 2.59 -2.80
N THR A 166 4.71 1.29 -3.02
CA THR A 166 4.06 0.59 -4.15
C THR A 166 2.65 0.16 -3.76
N ILE A 167 1.74 0.19 -4.73
CA ILE A 167 0.42 -0.45 -4.66
C ILE A 167 0.42 -1.57 -5.70
N GLU A 168 0.10 -2.79 -5.26
CA GLU A 168 -0.09 -3.96 -6.12
C GLU A 168 -1.57 -4.33 -6.11
N ILE A 169 -2.15 -4.50 -7.30
CA ILE A 169 -3.55 -4.88 -7.45
C ILE A 169 -3.61 -6.37 -7.80
N GLU A 170 -4.32 -7.15 -6.98
CA GLU A 170 -4.62 -8.54 -7.25
C GLU A 170 -6.04 -8.68 -7.81
N GLU A 171 -6.17 -9.43 -8.91
CA GLU A 171 -7.48 -9.75 -9.50
C GLU A 171 -8.34 -10.46 -8.44
N ASN A 172 -9.56 -9.98 -8.22
CA ASN A 172 -10.50 -10.67 -7.36
C ASN A 172 -10.78 -12.06 -7.94
N GLY A 173 -10.29 -13.08 -7.24
CA GLY A 173 -10.62 -14.46 -7.56
C GLY A 173 -12.06 -14.72 -7.17
N GLU A 174 -13.01 -14.21 -7.96
CA GLU A 174 -14.42 -14.58 -7.87
C GLU A 174 -14.49 -16.11 -7.93
N GLU A 175 -14.60 -16.76 -6.76
CA GLU A 175 -15.14 -18.10 -6.70
C GLU A 175 -16.54 -17.94 -7.25
N GLU A 176 -16.72 -18.30 -8.53
CA GLU A 176 -18.04 -18.36 -9.14
C GLU A 176 -18.93 -19.14 -8.19
N ASP A 177 -19.85 -18.42 -7.52
CA ASP A 177 -20.99 -18.99 -6.86
C ASP A 177 -21.74 -19.73 -7.97
N ASP A 178 -21.38 -21.01 -8.11
CA ASP A 178 -22.03 -22.02 -8.95
C ASP A 178 -23.43 -22.19 -8.35
N GLU A 179 -24.30 -21.22 -8.63
CA GLU A 179 -25.74 -21.37 -8.56
C GLU A 179 -26.08 -22.46 -9.57
N GLU A 180 -25.94 -23.72 -9.14
CA GLU A 180 -26.46 -24.90 -9.82
C GLU A 180 -27.95 -24.69 -10.00
N GLU A 181 -28.31 -24.04 -11.12
CA GLU A 181 -29.62 -23.99 -11.73
C GLU A 181 -30.09 -25.44 -11.88
N MET A 182 -30.83 -25.93 -10.88
CA MET A 182 -31.59 -27.17 -11.00
C MET A 182 -32.68 -26.94 -12.03
N ASP A 183 -32.31 -27.13 -13.29
CA ASP A 183 -33.18 -27.26 -14.44
C ASP A 183 -33.99 -28.57 -14.28
N ASP A 184 -35.07 -28.51 -13.51
CA ASP A 184 -36.14 -29.51 -13.52
C ASP A 184 -37.09 -29.21 -14.70
N GLU A 185 -36.58 -29.34 -15.93
CA GLU A 185 -37.40 -29.66 -17.10
C GLU A 185 -37.73 -31.17 -17.05
N ASP A 186 -38.92 -31.55 -16.59
CA ASP A 186 -39.76 -32.45 -17.41
C ASP A 186 -41.21 -32.63 -16.91
N GLU A 187 -42.07 -32.80 -17.92
CA GLU A 187 -43.34 -33.53 -17.93
C GLU A 187 -44.69 -32.78 -17.73
N GLU A 188 -45.18 -32.31 -18.88
CA GLU A 188 -46.46 -32.68 -19.51
C GLU A 188 -47.68 -31.74 -19.34
N GLU A 189 -47.91 -31.04 -20.46
CA GLU A 189 -49.19 -30.64 -21.04
C GLU A 189 -50.35 -31.62 -20.73
N MET A 190 -51.36 -31.16 -19.98
CA MET A 190 -52.74 -31.64 -20.15
C MET A 190 -53.71 -30.46 -20.10
N ASP A 191 -54.26 -30.17 -21.28
CA ASP A 191 -55.58 -29.58 -21.52
C ASP A 191 -56.60 -29.99 -20.45
N ASP A 192 -57.27 -29.01 -19.85
CA ASP A 192 -58.72 -29.08 -19.65
C ASP A 192 -59.28 -27.66 -19.54
N GLU A 193 -60.07 -27.31 -20.55
CA GLU A 193 -61.01 -26.19 -20.57
C GLU A 193 -61.94 -26.28 -19.35
N ASP A 194 -62.04 -25.21 -18.55
CA ASP A 194 -63.31 -24.94 -17.85
C ASP A 194 -63.55 -23.44 -17.76
N GLU A 195 -64.66 -23.07 -18.40
CA GLU A 195 -65.29 -21.76 -18.34
C GLU A 195 -65.67 -21.45 -16.88
N GLU A 196 -65.60 -20.20 -16.46
CA GLU A 196 -66.77 -19.51 -15.87
C GLU A 196 -66.36 -18.07 -15.53
N GLU A 197 -66.95 -17.17 -16.30
CA GLU A 197 -67.09 -15.75 -16.06
C GLU A 197 -67.85 -15.53 -14.73
N MET A 198 -67.24 -14.83 -13.76
CA MET A 198 -68.01 -14.08 -12.74
C MET A 198 -67.36 -12.73 -12.48
N ASP A 199 -67.78 -11.78 -13.31
CA ASP A 199 -68.27 -10.45 -12.94
C ASP A 199 -68.60 -10.31 -11.43
N ASP A 200 -67.90 -9.43 -10.73
CA ASP A 200 -68.44 -8.71 -9.57
C ASP A 200 -67.76 -7.33 -9.53
N GLU A 201 -68.46 -6.36 -10.12
CA GLU A 201 -68.36 -4.93 -9.82
C GLU A 201 -68.40 -4.71 -8.29
N GLU A 202 -67.66 -3.73 -7.77
CA GLU A 202 -68.26 -2.51 -7.18
C GLU A 202 -67.18 -1.47 -6.84
N GLU A 203 -67.49 -0.24 -7.24
CA GLU A 203 -66.77 1.01 -7.06
C GLU A 203 -66.65 1.44 -5.58
N GLU A 204 -65.52 2.06 -5.21
CA GLU A 204 -65.26 3.33 -4.47
C GLU A 204 -66.34 3.89 -3.48
N PRO A 205 -66.05 4.84 -2.52
CA PRO A 205 -64.87 5.70 -2.37
C PRO A 205 -64.43 6.02 -0.90
N ASP A 206 -63.40 6.89 -0.78
CA ASP A 206 -63.11 7.94 0.24
C ASP A 206 -63.19 7.61 1.75
N GLU A 207 -62.14 7.98 2.51
CA GLU A 207 -62.23 9.04 3.54
C GLU A 207 -60.84 9.66 3.81
N GLU A 208 -60.83 10.99 3.80
CA GLU A 208 -59.73 11.86 4.21
C GLU A 208 -59.56 11.83 5.74
N ASP A 209 -58.35 12.07 6.24
CA ASP A 209 -58.20 12.75 7.55
C ASP A 209 -56.99 13.69 7.51
N ASP A 210 -57.36 14.97 7.54
CA ASP A 210 -56.67 16.17 7.99
C ASP A 210 -55.86 15.91 9.27
N GLU A 211 -54.73 16.60 9.47
CA GLU A 211 -54.54 17.47 10.65
C GLU A 211 -53.09 17.99 10.64
N GLU A 212 -53.01 19.26 10.28
CA GLU A 212 -51.91 20.18 10.56
C GLU A 212 -51.59 20.16 12.07
N ASN A 213 -50.31 20.13 12.45
CA ASN A 213 -49.93 20.63 13.76
C ASN A 213 -48.71 21.55 13.66
N ASP A 214 -49.04 22.84 13.71
CA ASP A 214 -48.23 24.01 14.05
C ASP A 214 -47.54 23.78 15.41
N GLU A 215 -46.22 23.99 15.51
CA GLU A 215 -45.51 24.53 16.69
C GLU A 215 -44.03 24.83 16.40
#